data_AF-A0A7Y7NE94-F1
#
_entry.id   AF-A0A7Y7NE94-F1
#
_cell.length_a   1.000
_cell.length_b   1.000
_cell.length_c   1.000
_cell.angle_alpha   90.00
_cell.angle_beta   90.00
_cell.angle_gamma   90.00
#
_symmetry.space_group_name_H-M   'P 1'
#
loop_
_entity.id
_entity.type
_entity.pdbx_description
1 polymer ?
#
loop_
_entity_poly.entity_id
_entity_poly.type
_entity_poly.pdbx_seq_one_letter_code
_entity_poly.pdbx_strand_id
1 'polypeptide(L)'
;MKFLHPVGASTFKYGVTIPVEAQTERMRAIEKGGKVPATILFGTEEPVIVEIRRLNNKPGHLQFRYENKAQERLRWYLARMFGSPANGNLLEVEEVTPFTFLFKPILKNSAPSLQISDMLLHRLQQKEIERFAEIGQIRDSLAAVEYDAGFSQSDYNSRINEGLMTKGWNREQRVVDELGLKCDFEKNGIWVEVEFGNARSYYQDYVKFMLAKKYRNAKLGLLLCPTTSFAALLCELGRQRAQENAVRERPPVYSGMMSYEKAARELPFLGFMFEMPIVVAGVGVIGG
;
A
#
# COMPACT_ATOMS: atom_id res chain seq x y z
N MET A 1 8.48 5.02 -9.56
CA MET A 1 7.05 4.61 -9.60
C MET A 1 6.96 3.17 -9.15
N LYS A 2 6.00 2.79 -8.30
CA LYS A 2 5.93 1.45 -7.70
C LYS A 2 4.47 1.03 -7.51
N PHE A 3 4.11 -0.19 -7.90
CA PHE A 3 2.77 -0.75 -7.64
C PHE A 3 2.76 -2.28 -7.54
N LEU A 4 1.71 -2.82 -6.91
CA LEU A 4 1.43 -4.25 -6.82
C LEU A 4 0.35 -4.63 -7.84
N HIS A 5 0.63 -5.65 -8.62
CA HIS A 5 -0.31 -6.22 -9.60
C HIS A 5 -0.74 -7.62 -9.15
N PRO A 6 -2.05 -7.87 -8.92
CA PRO A 6 -2.54 -9.21 -8.66
C PRO A 6 -2.38 -10.09 -9.89
N VAL A 7 -1.66 -11.21 -9.73
CA VAL A 7 -1.38 -12.13 -10.83
C VAL A 7 -2.58 -13.05 -11.05
N GLY A 8 -3.05 -13.11 -12.29
CA GLY A 8 -4.13 -13.99 -12.71
C GLY A 8 -4.04 -14.33 -14.20
N ALA A 9 -5.01 -15.07 -14.73
CA ALA A 9 -5.01 -15.53 -16.14
C ALA A 9 -4.83 -14.37 -17.15
N SER A 10 -5.40 -13.20 -16.85
CA SER A 10 -5.25 -11.99 -17.68
C SER A 10 -3.82 -11.46 -17.74
N THR A 11 -3.01 -11.70 -16.72
CA THR A 11 -1.60 -11.29 -16.67
C THR A 11 -0.85 -12.00 -17.79
N PHE A 12 -0.95 -13.33 -17.84
CA PHE A 12 -0.27 -14.13 -18.88
C PHE A 12 -0.82 -13.87 -20.29
N LYS A 13 -2.14 -13.65 -20.40
CA LYS A 13 -2.81 -13.53 -21.70
C LYS A 13 -2.74 -12.13 -22.31
N TYR A 14 -2.91 -11.09 -21.50
CA TYR A 14 -3.08 -9.72 -21.96
C TYR A 14 -2.00 -8.76 -21.46
N GLY A 15 -1.28 -9.13 -20.40
CA GLY A 15 -0.23 -8.33 -19.83
C GLY A 15 -0.56 -7.72 -18.46
N VAL A 16 0.37 -6.91 -17.96
CA VAL A 16 0.30 -6.32 -16.61
C VAL A 16 -0.36 -4.94 -16.67
N THR A 17 -1.44 -4.74 -15.92
CA THR A 17 -2.18 -3.47 -15.91
C THR A 17 -1.50 -2.48 -14.97
N ILE A 18 -1.33 -1.24 -15.42
CA ILE A 18 -0.79 -0.13 -14.64
C ILE A 18 -1.97 0.69 -14.11
N PRO A 19 -2.22 0.70 -12.79
CA PRO A 19 -3.30 1.48 -12.19
C PRO A 19 -3.05 2.98 -12.36
N VAL A 20 -4.12 3.77 -12.45
CA VAL A 20 -4.06 5.24 -12.71
C VAL A 20 -3.24 5.95 -11.64
N GLU A 21 -3.38 5.51 -10.40
CA GLU A 21 -2.73 6.06 -9.21
C GLU A 21 -1.21 5.89 -9.28
N ALA A 22 -0.73 4.82 -9.93
CA ALA A 22 0.69 4.57 -10.11
C ALA A 22 1.27 5.27 -11.36
N GLN A 23 0.46 5.86 -12.24
CA GLN A 23 0.97 6.48 -13.47
C GLN A 23 1.68 7.80 -13.18
N THR A 24 2.92 7.90 -13.67
CA THR A 24 3.69 9.15 -13.72
C THR A 24 3.07 10.12 -14.73
N GLU A 25 3.44 11.41 -14.67
CA GLU A 25 2.94 12.43 -15.60
C GLU A 25 3.19 12.05 -17.07
N ARG A 26 4.41 11.55 -17.38
CA ARG A 26 4.76 11.03 -18.71
C ARG A 26 3.88 9.87 -19.19
N MET A 27 3.48 9.00 -18.28
CA MET A 27 2.58 7.88 -18.60
C MET A 27 1.15 8.39 -18.87
N ARG A 28 0.70 9.38 -18.08
CA ARG A 28 -0.63 9.97 -18.27
C ARG A 28 -0.76 10.66 -19.63
N ALA A 29 0.35 11.20 -20.16
CA ALA A 29 0.41 11.79 -21.50
C ALA A 29 0.29 10.76 -22.66
N ILE A 30 0.36 9.45 -22.40
CA ILE A 30 0.16 8.44 -23.45
C ILE A 30 -1.31 8.47 -23.88
N GLU A 31 -1.58 8.88 -25.11
CA GLU A 31 -2.94 8.97 -25.66
C GLU A 31 -3.52 7.62 -26.08
N LYS A 32 -4.81 7.59 -26.38
CA LYS A 32 -5.50 6.40 -26.90
C LYS A 32 -4.88 5.99 -28.25
N GLY A 33 -4.51 4.72 -28.38
CA GLY A 33 -3.80 4.21 -29.56
C GLY A 33 -2.29 4.45 -29.55
N GLY A 34 -1.80 5.30 -28.63
CA GLY A 34 -0.38 5.52 -28.39
C GLY A 34 0.29 4.25 -27.85
N LYS A 35 1.53 4.03 -28.32
CA LYS A 35 2.39 2.93 -27.90
C LYS A 35 3.73 3.52 -27.50
N VAL A 36 4.18 3.22 -26.29
CA VAL A 36 5.51 3.64 -25.81
C VAL A 36 6.31 2.39 -25.48
N PRO A 37 7.52 2.22 -26.05
CA PRO A 37 8.37 1.10 -25.69
C PRO A 37 8.80 1.23 -24.23
N ALA A 38 8.84 0.10 -23.53
CA ALA A 38 9.31 0.01 -22.16
C ALA A 38 10.21 -1.21 -22.01
N THR A 39 11.26 -1.06 -21.23
CA THR A 39 12.21 -2.14 -20.94
C THR A 39 11.79 -2.83 -19.65
N ILE A 40 11.64 -4.16 -19.68
CA ILE A 40 11.34 -4.97 -18.50
C ILE A 40 12.58 -5.72 -18.07
N LEU A 41 13.01 -5.48 -16.84
CA LEU A 41 14.03 -6.23 -16.12
C LEU A 41 13.32 -7.29 -15.27
N PHE A 42 13.80 -8.54 -15.31
CA PHE A 42 13.20 -9.64 -14.55
C PHE A 42 14.22 -10.76 -14.32
N GLY A 43 14.19 -11.35 -13.11
CA GLY A 43 15.15 -12.38 -12.72
C GLY A 43 16.61 -11.95 -12.95
N THR A 44 17.42 -12.88 -13.45
CA THR A 44 18.79 -12.66 -13.91
C THR A 44 18.90 -12.62 -15.44
N GLU A 45 17.76 -12.46 -16.12
CA GLU A 45 17.70 -12.55 -17.57
C GLU A 45 17.98 -11.20 -18.23
N GLU A 46 18.35 -11.27 -19.52
CA GLU A 46 18.42 -10.07 -20.36
C GLU A 46 17.08 -9.33 -20.41
N PRO A 47 17.12 -7.98 -20.47
CA PRO A 47 15.91 -7.16 -20.56
C PRO A 47 15.06 -7.48 -21.78
N VAL A 48 13.73 -7.38 -21.64
CA VAL A 48 12.78 -7.52 -22.75
C VAL A 48 12.08 -6.20 -23.02
N ILE A 49 12.01 -5.79 -24.29
CA ILE A 49 11.25 -4.61 -24.70
C ILE A 49 9.78 -5.00 -24.90
N VAL A 50 8.91 -4.35 -24.14
CA VAL A 50 7.44 -4.44 -24.23
C VAL A 50 6.86 -3.10 -24.64
N GLU A 51 5.55 -3.06 -24.85
CA GLU A 51 4.87 -1.80 -25.13
C GLU A 51 3.91 -1.43 -23.98
N ILE A 52 3.94 -0.18 -23.55
CA ILE A 52 2.90 0.40 -22.72
C ILE A 52 1.82 0.97 -23.65
N ARG A 53 0.57 0.56 -23.43
CA ARG A 53 -0.60 1.01 -24.19
C ARG A 53 -1.76 1.38 -23.28
N ARG A 54 -2.58 2.35 -23.69
CA ARG A 54 -3.84 2.70 -23.01
C ARG A 54 -4.93 1.68 -23.32
N LEU A 55 -5.59 1.19 -22.28
CA LEU A 55 -6.69 0.23 -22.40
C LEU A 55 -7.96 0.93 -22.91
N ASN A 56 -8.64 0.29 -23.87
CA ASN A 56 -9.93 0.77 -24.38
C ASN A 56 -11.10 0.43 -23.44
N ASN A 57 -10.98 -0.65 -22.66
CA ASN A 57 -12.05 -1.24 -21.87
C ASN A 57 -12.01 -0.89 -20.37
N LYS A 58 -10.91 -0.30 -19.87
CA LYS A 58 -10.79 0.19 -18.48
C LYS A 58 -10.32 1.64 -18.52
N PRO A 59 -11.21 2.63 -18.32
CA PRO A 59 -10.88 4.05 -18.49
C PRO A 59 -9.62 4.45 -17.70
N GLY A 60 -8.72 5.19 -18.35
CA GLY A 60 -7.51 5.73 -17.74
C GLY A 60 -6.36 4.75 -17.53
N HIS A 61 -6.59 3.44 -17.57
CA HIS A 61 -5.54 2.45 -17.27
C HIS A 61 -4.59 2.24 -18.45
N LEU A 62 -3.32 1.99 -18.13
CA LEU A 62 -2.30 1.55 -19.09
C LEU A 62 -2.03 0.06 -18.88
N GLN A 63 -1.38 -0.58 -19.84
CA GLN A 63 -0.98 -1.98 -19.73
C GLN A 63 0.37 -2.21 -20.42
N PHE A 64 1.24 -2.97 -19.75
CA PHE A 64 2.41 -3.58 -20.38
C PHE A 64 1.95 -4.76 -21.24
N ARG A 65 2.09 -4.62 -22.56
CA ARG A 65 1.72 -5.63 -23.56
C ARG A 65 2.94 -6.41 -24.02
N TYR A 66 2.89 -7.72 -23.83
CA TYR A 66 3.92 -8.65 -24.28
C TYR A 66 3.30 -9.77 -25.13
N GLU A 67 2.90 -9.47 -26.36
CA GLU A 67 2.15 -10.39 -27.23
C GLU A 67 3.04 -11.08 -28.30
N ASN A 68 4.18 -10.49 -28.62
CA ASN A 68 5.02 -10.94 -29.73
C ASN A 68 5.93 -12.11 -29.32
N LYS A 69 6.50 -12.82 -30.31
CA LYS A 69 7.46 -13.90 -30.10
C LYS A 69 8.74 -13.42 -29.38
N ALA A 70 9.20 -12.21 -29.68
CA ALA A 70 10.35 -11.59 -28.99
C ALA A 70 10.13 -11.40 -27.48
N GLN A 71 8.88 -11.41 -27.02
CA GLN A 71 8.51 -11.22 -25.61
C GLN A 71 8.09 -12.53 -24.94
N GLU A 72 8.23 -13.66 -25.64
CA GLU A 72 7.88 -14.99 -25.15
C GLU A 72 8.65 -15.35 -23.88
N ARG A 73 9.92 -14.96 -23.79
CA ARG A 73 10.76 -15.15 -22.61
C ARG A 73 10.15 -14.56 -21.34
N LEU A 74 9.58 -13.35 -21.42
CA LEU A 74 8.90 -12.74 -20.28
C LEU A 74 7.65 -13.54 -19.88
N ARG A 75 6.85 -14.00 -20.85
CA ARG A 75 5.67 -14.85 -20.57
C ARG A 75 6.07 -16.15 -19.89
N TRP A 76 7.14 -16.79 -20.38
CA TRP A 76 7.66 -18.04 -19.81
C TRP A 76 8.23 -17.83 -18.41
N TYR A 77 8.97 -16.74 -18.18
CA TYR A 77 9.44 -16.36 -16.86
C TYR A 77 8.28 -16.22 -15.88
N LEU A 78 7.25 -15.42 -16.24
CA LEU A 78 6.08 -15.23 -15.38
C LEU A 78 5.35 -16.56 -15.14
N ALA A 79 5.14 -17.37 -16.18
CA ALA A 79 4.49 -18.68 -16.05
C ALA A 79 5.28 -19.65 -15.17
N ARG A 80 6.63 -19.64 -15.25
CA ARG A 80 7.50 -20.44 -14.40
C ARG A 80 7.46 -19.98 -12.95
N MET A 81 7.50 -18.67 -12.72
CA MET A 81 7.52 -18.10 -11.36
C MET A 81 6.20 -18.31 -10.63
N PHE A 82 5.08 -18.05 -11.30
CA PHE A 82 3.77 -18.09 -10.67
C PHE A 82 3.05 -19.43 -10.84
N GLY A 83 3.52 -20.29 -11.76
CA GLY A 83 2.92 -21.58 -12.06
C GLY A 83 1.50 -21.46 -12.59
N SER A 84 0.59 -22.29 -12.05
CA SER A 84 -0.86 -22.13 -12.24
C SER A 84 -1.34 -20.83 -11.60
N PRO A 85 -2.35 -20.13 -12.14
CA PRO A 85 -2.94 -18.95 -11.50
C PRO A 85 -3.58 -19.32 -10.15
N ALA A 86 -2.77 -19.35 -9.10
CA ALA A 86 -3.21 -19.48 -7.73
C ALA A 86 -3.59 -18.09 -7.21
N ASN A 87 -4.80 -17.97 -6.66
CA ASN A 87 -5.27 -16.73 -6.04
C ASN A 87 -4.32 -16.32 -4.91
N GLY A 88 -3.75 -15.12 -5.00
CA GLY A 88 -2.88 -14.53 -3.99
C GLY A 88 -1.43 -14.28 -4.41
N ASN A 89 -1.03 -14.68 -5.63
CA ASN A 89 0.26 -14.24 -6.16
C ASN A 89 0.22 -12.75 -6.53
N LEU A 90 1.32 -12.06 -6.26
CA LEU A 90 1.51 -10.65 -6.56
C LEU A 90 2.74 -10.45 -7.44
N LEU A 91 2.71 -9.42 -8.26
CA LEU A 91 3.87 -8.91 -8.99
C LEU A 91 4.10 -7.48 -8.55
N GLU A 92 5.21 -7.22 -7.89
CA GLU A 92 5.68 -5.87 -7.64
C GLU A 92 6.36 -5.33 -8.90
N VAL A 93 5.93 -4.16 -9.33
CA VAL A 93 6.48 -3.46 -10.49
C VAL A 93 7.07 -2.14 -10.04
N GLU A 94 8.34 -1.93 -10.34
CA GLU A 94 9.08 -0.72 -9.96
C GLU A 94 9.77 -0.09 -11.17
N GLU A 95 9.49 1.18 -11.44
CA GLU A 95 10.24 1.97 -12.41
C GLU A 95 11.59 2.37 -11.81
N VAL A 96 12.68 1.78 -12.30
CA VAL A 96 14.05 2.04 -11.83
C VAL A 96 14.70 3.22 -12.57
N THR A 97 14.35 3.41 -13.84
CA THR A 97 14.68 4.57 -14.66
C THR A 97 13.51 4.83 -15.60
N PRO A 98 13.39 6.03 -16.23
CA PRO A 98 12.27 6.33 -17.12
C PRO A 98 12.00 5.23 -18.14
N PHE A 99 10.79 4.67 -18.12
CA PHE A 99 10.36 3.55 -18.98
C PHE A 99 11.14 2.23 -18.85
N THR A 100 11.92 2.05 -17.79
CA THR A 100 12.55 0.77 -17.44
C THR A 100 11.99 0.27 -16.11
N PHE A 101 11.42 -0.93 -16.13
CA PHE A 101 10.68 -1.49 -15.00
C PHE A 101 11.26 -2.81 -14.56
N LEU A 102 11.42 -2.96 -13.26
CA LEU A 102 11.79 -4.20 -12.62
C LEU A 102 10.53 -4.95 -12.17
N PHE A 103 10.41 -6.21 -12.60
CA PHE A 103 9.32 -7.12 -12.24
C PHE A 103 9.80 -8.07 -11.14
N LYS A 104 9.28 -7.88 -9.92
CA LYS A 104 9.63 -8.66 -8.72
C LYS A 104 8.45 -9.57 -8.33
N PRO A 105 8.58 -10.89 -8.50
CA PRO A 105 7.51 -11.81 -8.10
C PRO A 105 7.40 -11.87 -6.57
N ILE A 106 6.16 -11.85 -6.08
CA ILE A 106 5.81 -12.08 -4.68
C ILE A 106 4.87 -13.29 -4.68
N LEU A 107 5.39 -14.43 -4.24
CA LEU A 107 4.68 -15.70 -4.34
C LEU A 107 3.85 -15.93 -3.08
N LYS A 108 2.61 -16.41 -3.23
CA LYS A 108 1.75 -16.74 -2.08
C LYS A 108 2.40 -17.75 -1.14
N ASN A 109 3.12 -18.73 -1.68
CA ASN A 109 3.76 -19.78 -0.90
C ASN A 109 4.99 -19.30 -0.12
N SER A 110 5.48 -18.07 -0.35
CA SER A 110 6.50 -17.46 0.51
C SER A 110 5.91 -16.71 1.70
N ALA A 111 4.59 -16.88 1.96
CA ALA A 111 3.86 -16.25 3.06
C ALA A 111 4.12 -14.73 3.12
N PRO A 112 3.83 -13.99 2.04
CA PRO A 112 4.06 -12.55 2.01
C PRO A 112 3.31 -11.89 3.16
N SER A 113 3.91 -10.88 3.79
CA SER A 113 3.34 -10.26 4.98
C SER A 113 3.38 -8.73 4.92
N LEU A 114 2.64 -8.10 5.83
CA LEU A 114 2.66 -6.66 5.95
C LEU A 114 3.96 -6.19 6.59
N GLN A 115 4.54 -5.12 6.05
CA GLN A 115 5.73 -4.49 6.62
C GLN A 115 5.66 -2.97 6.47
N ILE A 116 6.40 -2.27 7.33
CA ILE A 116 6.67 -0.84 7.14
C ILE A 116 7.68 -0.70 6.00
N SER A 117 7.24 -0.18 4.85
CA SER A 117 8.11 0.05 3.70
C SER A 117 8.81 1.40 3.78
N ASP A 118 8.12 2.40 4.33
CA ASP A 118 8.57 3.79 4.34
C ASP A 118 8.16 4.48 5.64
N MET A 119 8.96 5.45 6.09
CA MET A 119 8.66 6.28 7.26
C MET A 119 8.98 7.74 6.97
N LEU A 120 8.01 8.62 7.21
CA LEU A 120 8.24 10.06 7.28
C LEU A 120 8.31 10.45 8.76
N LEU A 121 9.38 11.15 9.13
CA LEU A 121 9.63 11.61 10.49
C LEU A 121 9.44 13.14 10.56
N HIS A 122 8.55 13.60 11.43
CA HIS A 122 8.38 15.01 11.76
C HIS A 122 8.92 15.28 13.16
N ARG A 123 9.82 16.27 13.28
CA ARG A 123 10.50 16.65 14.53
C ARG A 123 11.19 15.47 15.25
N LEU A 124 11.70 14.52 14.48
CA LEU A 124 12.42 13.35 14.94
C LEU A 124 13.48 12.95 13.90
N GLN A 125 14.61 12.43 14.36
CA GLN A 125 15.64 11.80 13.53
C GLN A 125 15.53 10.27 13.57
N GLN A 126 16.05 9.60 12.54
CA GLN A 126 16.03 8.13 12.45
C GLN A 126 16.64 7.46 13.68
N LYS A 127 17.80 7.92 14.17
CA LYS A 127 18.44 7.38 15.38
C LYS A 127 17.57 7.45 16.64
N GLU A 128 16.58 8.34 16.68
CA GLU A 128 15.67 8.48 17.80
C GLU A 128 14.49 7.50 17.67
N ILE A 129 14.05 7.16 16.45
CA ILE A 129 12.97 6.16 16.25
C ILE A 129 13.40 4.78 16.73
N GLU A 130 14.67 4.44 16.53
CA GLU A 130 15.28 3.17 16.92
C GLU A 130 15.31 2.96 18.45
N ARG A 131 15.13 4.02 19.24
CA ARG A 131 15.08 3.93 20.70
C ARG A 131 13.71 3.50 21.24
N PHE A 132 12.66 3.58 20.42
CA PHE A 132 11.32 3.17 20.82
C PHE A 132 11.12 1.67 20.55
N ALA A 133 11.16 0.86 21.60
CA ALA A 133 10.93 -0.58 21.52
C ALA A 133 9.54 -0.90 20.93
N GLU A 134 8.57 -0.02 21.15
CA GLU A 134 7.22 -0.05 20.61
C GLU A 134 7.20 -0.05 19.08
N ILE A 135 8.12 0.64 18.41
CA ILE A 135 8.20 0.64 16.94
C ILE A 135 8.64 -0.74 16.45
N GLY A 136 9.55 -1.41 17.18
CA GLY A 136 9.89 -2.81 16.94
C GLY A 136 8.66 -3.72 17.09
N GLN A 137 7.88 -3.54 18.16
CA GLN A 137 6.65 -4.30 18.39
C GLN A 137 5.64 -4.13 17.25
N ILE A 138 5.47 -2.92 16.73
CA ILE A 138 4.58 -2.67 15.59
C ILE A 138 5.09 -3.38 14.33
N ARG A 139 6.40 -3.33 14.05
CA ARG A 139 6.99 -4.06 12.92
C ARG A 139 6.75 -5.56 13.04
N ASP A 140 6.97 -6.14 14.22
CA ASP A 140 6.70 -7.56 14.46
C ASP A 140 5.21 -7.89 14.27
N SER A 141 4.31 -7.04 14.79
CA SER A 141 2.87 -7.26 14.67
C SER A 141 2.41 -7.19 13.22
N LEU A 142 2.96 -6.25 12.42
CA LEU A 142 2.71 -6.20 10.98
C LEU A 142 3.26 -7.43 10.25
N ALA A 143 4.50 -7.83 10.55
CA ALA A 143 5.15 -8.96 9.91
C ALA A 143 4.43 -10.30 10.16
N ALA A 144 3.68 -10.41 11.26
CA ALA A 144 2.83 -11.55 11.57
C ALA A 144 1.50 -11.58 10.79
N VAL A 145 1.14 -10.47 10.12
CA VAL A 145 -0.07 -10.41 9.28
C VAL A 145 0.29 -10.84 7.86
N GLU A 146 0.04 -12.10 7.56
CA GLU A 146 0.14 -12.63 6.19
C GLU A 146 -0.86 -11.92 5.26
N TYR A 147 -0.39 -11.63 4.05
CA TYR A 147 -1.21 -11.14 2.96
C TYR A 147 -2.07 -12.27 2.41
N ASP A 148 -3.38 -12.01 2.34
CA ASP A 148 -4.33 -12.84 1.62
C ASP A 148 -5.22 -11.96 0.73
N ALA A 149 -5.37 -12.37 -0.53
CA ALA A 149 -6.20 -11.67 -1.51
C ALA A 149 -7.69 -11.64 -1.13
N GLY A 150 -8.14 -12.57 -0.30
CA GLY A 150 -9.49 -12.63 0.26
C GLY A 150 -9.75 -11.64 1.39
N PHE A 151 -8.71 -11.07 2.01
CA PHE A 151 -8.87 -10.15 3.15
C PHE A 151 -9.35 -8.76 2.72
N SER A 152 -10.31 -8.24 3.48
CA SER A 152 -10.81 -6.87 3.41
C SER A 152 -9.94 -5.92 4.25
N GLN A 153 -10.17 -4.60 4.14
CA GLN A 153 -9.51 -3.65 5.05
C GLN A 153 -9.81 -3.95 6.52
N SER A 154 -11.07 -4.33 6.84
CA SER A 154 -11.44 -4.75 8.19
C SER A 154 -10.70 -6.00 8.66
N ASP A 155 -10.43 -6.95 7.76
CA ASP A 155 -9.68 -8.17 8.10
C ASP A 155 -8.23 -7.86 8.48
N TYR A 156 -7.58 -6.97 7.74
CA TYR A 156 -6.23 -6.50 8.05
C TYR A 156 -6.21 -5.71 9.35
N ASN A 157 -7.14 -4.77 9.55
CA ASN A 157 -7.23 -3.99 10.78
C ASN A 157 -7.45 -4.88 12.02
N SER A 158 -8.29 -5.92 11.92
CA SER A 158 -8.51 -6.87 13.03
C SER A 158 -7.24 -7.61 13.42
N ARG A 159 -6.47 -8.09 12.42
CA ARG A 159 -5.23 -8.85 12.67
C ARG A 159 -4.12 -7.97 13.25
N ILE A 160 -3.99 -6.74 12.76
CA ILE A 160 -3.07 -5.75 13.34
C ILE A 160 -3.46 -5.48 14.80
N ASN A 161 -4.76 -5.30 15.08
CA ASN A 161 -5.28 -5.09 16.42
C ASN A 161 -4.93 -6.26 17.36
N GLU A 162 -5.22 -7.49 16.96
CA GLU A 162 -4.87 -8.69 17.73
C GLU A 162 -3.36 -8.77 17.99
N GLY A 163 -2.53 -8.50 16.97
CA GLY A 163 -1.08 -8.48 17.08
C GLY A 163 -0.53 -7.41 18.03
N LEU A 164 -1.19 -6.26 18.15
CA LEU A 164 -0.80 -5.20 19.09
C LEU A 164 -1.31 -5.49 20.50
N MET A 165 -2.55 -5.97 20.64
CA MET A 165 -3.14 -6.32 21.93
C MET A 165 -2.36 -7.41 22.65
N THR A 166 -1.89 -8.44 21.93
CA THR A 166 -1.03 -9.50 22.49
C THR A 166 0.32 -8.98 22.98
N LYS A 167 0.79 -7.84 22.44
CA LYS A 167 1.98 -7.14 22.91
C LYS A 167 1.67 -6.12 24.01
N GLY A 168 0.45 -6.07 24.55
CA GLY A 168 0.07 -5.21 25.67
C GLY A 168 -0.13 -3.74 25.28
N TRP A 169 -0.57 -3.46 24.06
CA TRP A 169 -1.05 -2.13 23.68
C TRP A 169 -2.46 -1.90 24.22
N ASN A 170 -2.72 -0.68 24.69
CA ASN A 170 -4.04 -0.27 25.15
C ASN A 170 -4.88 0.16 23.95
N ARG A 171 -5.97 -0.52 23.65
CA ARG A 171 -6.87 -0.18 22.53
C ARG A 171 -7.85 0.95 22.87
N GLU A 172 -8.26 1.71 21.86
CA GLU A 172 -9.37 2.68 21.91
C GLU A 172 -9.28 3.70 23.05
N GLN A 173 -8.08 4.24 23.26
CA GLN A 173 -7.82 5.14 24.38
C GLN A 173 -8.41 6.52 24.14
N ARG A 174 -9.17 7.02 25.12
CA ARG A 174 -9.74 8.37 25.08
C ARG A 174 -8.64 9.41 25.22
N VAL A 175 -8.59 10.30 24.24
CA VAL A 175 -7.61 11.38 24.20
C VAL A 175 -7.99 12.49 25.19
N VAL A 176 -9.28 12.81 25.26
CA VAL A 176 -9.90 13.75 26.18
C VAL A 176 -11.13 13.06 26.74
N ASP A 177 -11.39 13.13 28.05
CA ASP A 177 -12.46 12.33 28.65
C ASP A 177 -13.86 12.81 28.24
N GLU A 178 -14.01 14.13 28.09
CA GLU A 178 -15.24 14.83 27.74
C GLU A 178 -15.55 14.81 26.23
N LEU A 179 -14.53 14.67 25.40
CA LEU A 179 -14.69 14.54 23.94
C LEU A 179 -14.64 13.05 23.61
N GLY A 180 -15.63 12.50 22.93
CA GLY A 180 -15.65 11.08 22.52
C GLY A 180 -14.54 10.66 21.54
N LEU A 181 -13.44 11.42 21.44
CA LEU A 181 -12.28 11.20 20.59
C LEU A 181 -11.37 10.13 21.21
N LYS A 182 -11.13 9.08 20.43
CA LYS A 182 -10.26 7.97 20.78
C LYS A 182 -9.17 7.81 19.73
N CYS A 183 -8.01 7.36 20.17
CA CYS A 183 -7.00 6.76 19.30
C CYS A 183 -7.10 5.25 19.33
N ASP A 184 -6.72 4.62 18.21
CA ASP A 184 -6.76 3.17 18.08
C ASP A 184 -5.90 2.47 19.12
N PHE A 185 -4.67 2.94 19.36
CA PHE A 185 -3.78 2.34 20.36
C PHE A 185 -2.94 3.36 21.13
N GLU A 186 -2.56 3.01 22.35
CA GLU A 186 -1.56 3.70 23.16
C GLU A 186 -0.65 2.69 23.86
N LYS A 187 0.63 3.03 23.96
CA LYS A 187 1.57 2.39 24.87
C LYS A 187 2.73 3.31 25.23
N ASN A 188 3.03 3.46 26.52
CA ASN A 188 4.19 4.20 27.03
C ASN A 188 4.32 5.66 26.53
N GLY A 189 3.19 6.29 26.20
CA GLY A 189 3.12 7.64 25.63
C GLY A 189 3.27 7.68 24.11
N ILE A 190 3.26 6.54 23.42
CA ILE A 190 3.15 6.44 21.96
C ILE A 190 1.70 6.19 21.60
N TRP A 191 1.14 7.06 20.77
CA TRP A 191 -0.24 7.02 20.34
C TRP A 191 -0.30 6.67 18.86
N VAL A 192 -1.09 5.67 18.51
CA VAL A 192 -1.12 5.08 17.17
C VAL A 192 -2.53 5.15 16.59
N GLU A 193 -2.60 5.48 15.30
CA GLU A 193 -3.79 5.39 14.47
C GLU A 193 -3.51 4.51 13.26
N VAL A 194 -4.45 3.63 12.93
CA VAL A 194 -4.34 2.67 11.83
C VAL A 194 -5.40 3.00 10.77
N GLU A 195 -5.01 3.81 9.79
CA GLU A 195 -5.91 4.38 8.80
C GLU A 195 -5.76 3.69 7.43
N PHE A 196 -6.58 2.66 7.22
CA PHE A 196 -6.73 1.95 5.94
C PHE A 196 -7.99 2.40 5.18
N GLY A 197 -8.68 3.41 5.69
CA GLY A 197 -9.95 3.92 5.19
C GLY A 197 -9.81 5.21 4.40
N ASN A 198 -10.64 6.20 4.71
CA ASN A 198 -10.87 7.36 3.85
C ASN A 198 -9.74 8.39 3.96
N ALA A 199 -9.22 8.89 2.84
CA ALA A 199 -8.18 9.92 2.84
C ALA A 199 -8.59 11.28 3.46
N ARG A 200 -9.85 11.46 3.89
CA ARG A 200 -10.31 12.67 4.60
C ARG A 200 -10.15 12.58 6.13
N SER A 201 -10.09 11.38 6.72
CA SER A 201 -10.06 11.23 8.19
C SER A 201 -8.68 11.49 8.80
N TYR A 202 -7.60 11.32 8.05
CA TYR A 202 -6.24 11.41 8.64
C TYR A 202 -5.87 12.79 9.24
N TYR A 203 -6.51 13.88 8.79
CA TYR A 203 -6.35 15.19 9.43
C TYR A 203 -6.87 15.19 10.87
N GLN A 204 -7.95 14.45 11.14
CA GLN A 204 -8.49 14.27 12.48
C GLN A 204 -7.50 13.50 13.36
N ASP A 205 -6.77 12.53 12.80
CA ASP A 205 -5.76 11.75 13.53
C ASP A 205 -4.61 12.62 14.02
N TYR A 206 -4.15 13.58 13.21
CA TYR A 206 -3.17 14.57 13.67
C TYR A 206 -3.71 15.44 14.81
N VAL A 207 -4.98 15.86 14.74
CA VAL A 207 -5.61 16.61 15.84
C VAL A 207 -5.67 15.75 17.11
N LYS A 208 -6.00 14.46 16.99
CA LYS A 208 -5.98 13.53 18.14
C LYS A 208 -4.59 13.43 18.75
N PHE A 209 -3.51 13.34 17.96
CA PHE A 209 -2.15 13.35 18.50
C PHE A 209 -1.84 14.65 19.26
N MET A 210 -2.21 15.81 18.72
CA MET A 210 -2.01 17.10 19.39
C MET A 210 -2.80 17.21 20.71
N LEU A 211 -4.02 16.69 20.74
CA LEU A 211 -4.81 16.59 21.97
C LEU A 211 -4.16 15.62 22.96
N ALA A 212 -3.65 14.47 22.50
CA ALA A 212 -2.96 13.49 23.35
C ALA A 212 -1.68 14.10 23.94
N LYS A 213 -0.96 14.93 23.17
CA LYS A 213 0.19 15.69 23.67
C LYS A 213 -0.21 16.62 24.80
N LYS A 214 -1.30 17.37 24.61
CA LYS A 214 -1.77 18.38 25.57
C LYS A 214 -2.36 17.77 26.84
N TYR A 215 -3.17 16.72 26.73
CA TYR A 215 -3.98 16.20 27.84
C TYR A 215 -3.45 14.89 28.43
N ARG A 216 -2.62 14.14 27.69
CA ARG A 216 -2.11 12.82 28.11
C ARG A 216 -0.59 12.71 28.08
N ASN A 217 0.12 13.83 27.91
CA ASN A 217 1.59 13.88 27.83
C ASN A 217 2.18 12.94 26.77
N ALA A 218 1.51 12.79 25.61
CA ALA A 218 2.03 11.99 24.51
C ALA A 218 3.46 12.39 24.12
N LYS A 219 4.29 11.39 23.83
CA LYS A 219 5.68 11.53 23.41
C LYS A 219 5.81 11.44 21.89
N LEU A 220 4.97 10.63 21.26
CA LEU A 220 5.00 10.34 19.83
C LEU A 220 3.59 10.04 19.32
N GLY A 221 3.23 10.63 18.18
CA GLY A 221 2.08 10.21 17.37
C GLY A 221 2.56 9.36 16.19
N LEU A 222 1.88 8.27 15.90
CA LEU A 222 2.20 7.36 14.81
C LEU A 222 0.97 7.07 13.96
N LEU A 223 1.00 7.49 12.70
CA LEU A 223 -0.02 7.17 11.71
C LEU A 223 0.46 5.99 10.85
N LEU A 224 -0.19 4.84 10.99
CA LEU A 224 -0.01 3.69 10.10
C LEU A 224 -1.04 3.80 8.97
N CYS A 225 -0.57 3.82 7.73
CA CYS A 225 -1.45 3.86 6.56
C CYS A 225 -0.84 3.04 5.42
N PRO A 226 -1.64 2.52 4.47
CA PRO A 226 -1.09 1.74 3.38
C PRO A 226 -0.24 2.63 2.45
N THR A 227 0.74 2.03 1.77
CA THR A 227 1.36 2.66 0.59
C THR A 227 0.32 2.83 -0.51
N THR A 228 0.53 3.74 -1.47
CA THR A 228 -0.34 3.92 -2.63
C THR A 228 -0.48 2.61 -3.40
N SER A 229 0.61 1.85 -3.49
CA SER A 229 0.65 0.52 -4.08
C SER A 229 -0.31 -0.46 -3.38
N PHE A 230 -0.24 -0.56 -2.05
CA PHE A 230 -1.09 -1.46 -1.30
C PHE A 230 -2.55 -0.98 -1.26
N ALA A 231 -2.78 0.33 -1.12
CA ALA A 231 -4.10 0.92 -1.17
C ALA A 231 -4.82 0.65 -2.50
N ALA A 232 -4.11 0.77 -3.63
CA ALA A 232 -4.63 0.45 -4.95
C ALA A 232 -4.98 -1.04 -5.09
N LEU A 233 -4.14 -1.93 -4.55
CA LEU A 233 -4.40 -3.37 -4.50
C LEU A 233 -5.68 -3.67 -3.69
N LEU A 234 -5.81 -3.11 -2.48
CA LEU A 234 -7.00 -3.30 -1.64
C LEU A 234 -8.28 -2.79 -2.32
N CYS A 235 -8.20 -1.65 -3.04
CA CYS A 235 -9.29 -1.12 -3.84
C CYS A 235 -9.68 -2.09 -4.99
N GLU A 236 -8.71 -2.62 -5.73
CA GLU A 236 -8.96 -3.55 -6.82
C GLU A 236 -9.60 -4.85 -6.32
N LEU A 237 -9.06 -5.44 -5.24
CA LEU A 237 -9.61 -6.65 -4.62
C LEU A 237 -11.02 -6.40 -4.05
N GLY A 238 -11.27 -5.22 -3.48
CA GLY A 238 -12.60 -4.80 -3.03
C GLY A 238 -13.61 -4.73 -4.18
N ARG A 239 -13.20 -4.17 -5.33
CA ARG A 239 -14.04 -4.10 -6.54
C ARG A 239 -14.35 -5.49 -7.10
N GLN A 240 -13.35 -6.37 -7.18
CA GLN A 240 -13.52 -7.75 -7.67
C GLN A 240 -14.53 -8.51 -6.80
N ARG A 241 -14.38 -8.46 -5.47
CA ARG A 241 -15.34 -9.08 -4.54
C ARG A 241 -16.75 -8.50 -4.65
N ALA A 242 -16.88 -7.21 -4.85
CA ALA A 242 -18.20 -6.59 -5.03
C ALA A 242 -18.88 -7.05 -6.34
N GLN A 243 -18.10 -7.31 -7.40
CA GLN A 243 -18.61 -7.85 -8.66
C GLN A 243 -19.00 -9.33 -8.54
N GLU A 244 -18.23 -10.13 -7.80
CA GLU A 244 -18.52 -11.55 -7.55
C GLU A 244 -19.75 -11.74 -6.64
N ASN A 245 -19.94 -10.87 -5.65
CA ASN A 245 -21.05 -10.93 -4.69
C ASN A 245 -22.30 -10.16 -5.13
N ALA A 246 -22.56 -10.01 -6.43
CA ALA A 246 -23.59 -9.14 -7.00
C ALA A 246 -25.04 -9.45 -6.52
N VAL A 247 -25.37 -8.93 -5.32
CA VAL A 247 -26.71 -8.66 -4.78
C VAL A 247 -26.87 -7.14 -4.54
N ARG A 248 -25.89 -6.30 -4.90
CA ARG A 248 -25.96 -4.83 -4.69
C ARG A 248 -26.02 -4.06 -6.00
N GLU A 249 -27.11 -3.33 -6.19
CA GLU A 249 -27.44 -2.50 -7.37
C GLU A 249 -26.55 -1.26 -7.57
N ARG A 250 -25.56 -1.01 -6.71
CA ARG A 250 -24.68 0.16 -6.84
C ARG A 250 -23.21 -0.19 -6.63
N PRO A 251 -22.32 0.18 -7.57
CA PRO A 251 -20.88 0.02 -7.37
C PRO A 251 -20.45 0.90 -6.18
N PRO A 252 -19.67 0.36 -5.23
CA PRO A 252 -19.15 1.17 -4.12
C PRO A 252 -18.27 2.29 -4.70
N VAL A 253 -18.66 3.54 -4.43
CA VAL A 253 -17.84 4.71 -4.74
C VAL A 253 -16.76 4.79 -3.67
N TYR A 254 -15.57 4.25 -3.97
CA TYR A 254 -14.40 4.45 -3.13
C TYR A 254 -13.92 5.89 -3.29
N SER A 255 -14.27 6.76 -2.34
CA SER A 255 -13.63 8.08 -2.23
C SER A 255 -12.21 7.86 -1.71
N GLY A 256 -11.22 7.98 -2.61
CA GLY A 256 -9.77 7.84 -2.39
C GLY A 256 -9.32 7.34 -1.01
N MET A 257 -8.76 6.13 -0.96
CA MET A 257 -8.16 5.56 0.24
C MET A 257 -6.99 6.41 0.72
N MET A 258 -6.80 6.50 2.05
CA MET A 258 -5.61 7.10 2.63
C MET A 258 -4.35 6.38 2.13
N SER A 259 -3.25 7.13 1.94
CA SER A 259 -1.96 6.54 1.59
C SER A 259 -0.80 7.29 2.24
N TYR A 260 0.29 6.57 2.46
CA TYR A 260 1.55 7.13 2.94
C TYR A 260 2.00 8.31 2.09
N GLU A 261 2.02 8.17 0.76
CA GLU A 261 2.50 9.20 -0.16
C GLU A 261 1.61 10.45 -0.13
N LYS A 262 0.32 10.29 0.18
CA LYS A 262 -0.58 11.43 0.42
C LYS A 262 -0.18 12.16 1.71
N ALA A 263 -0.07 11.46 2.83
CA ALA A 263 0.38 12.07 4.08
C ALA A 263 1.76 12.68 3.95
N ALA A 264 2.70 12.01 3.28
CA ALA A 264 4.07 12.45 3.15
C ALA A 264 4.22 13.72 2.31
N ARG A 265 3.36 13.87 1.28
CA ARG A 265 3.28 15.11 0.50
C ARG A 265 2.65 16.25 1.28
N GLU A 266 1.65 15.98 2.11
CA GLU A 266 0.84 17.00 2.78
C GLU A 266 1.42 17.44 4.13
N LEU A 267 2.05 16.54 4.90
CA LEU A 267 2.60 16.81 6.23
C LEU A 267 3.58 17.99 6.27
N PRO A 268 4.51 18.18 5.30
CA PRO A 268 5.40 19.34 5.30
C PRO A 268 4.67 20.69 5.30
N PHE A 269 3.50 20.79 4.67
CA PHE A 269 2.69 22.02 4.66
C PHE A 269 1.90 22.23 5.96
N LEU A 270 1.72 21.17 6.75
CA LEU A 270 0.97 21.19 8.01
C LEU A 270 1.91 21.21 9.23
N GLY A 271 3.19 20.87 9.04
CA GLY A 271 4.15 20.60 10.11
C GLY A 271 4.34 21.76 11.09
N PHE A 272 4.07 23.01 10.67
CA PHE A 272 4.10 24.18 11.55
C PHE A 272 3.06 24.11 12.69
N MET A 273 1.96 23.38 12.49
CA MET A 273 0.90 23.22 13.50
C MET A 273 1.24 22.17 14.55
N PHE A 274 2.22 21.31 14.29
CA PHE A 274 2.50 20.15 15.13
C PHE A 274 3.76 20.38 15.96
N GLU A 275 3.58 20.49 17.28
CA GLU A 275 4.65 20.73 18.25
C GLU A 275 5.28 19.45 18.80
N MET A 276 4.66 18.29 18.53
CA MET A 276 5.16 16.98 18.97
C MET A 276 5.82 16.20 17.83
N PRO A 277 6.68 15.20 18.14
CA PRO A 277 7.11 14.21 17.18
C PRO A 277 5.94 13.45 16.58
N ILE A 278 5.90 13.34 15.25
CA ILE A 278 4.92 12.54 14.51
C ILE A 278 5.66 11.67 13.51
N VAL A 279 5.24 10.42 13.40
CA VAL A 279 5.72 9.47 12.41
C VAL A 279 4.55 9.07 11.54
N VAL A 280 4.74 9.09 10.24
CA VAL A 280 3.82 8.46 9.29
C VAL A 280 4.54 7.25 8.71
N ALA A 281 3.98 6.06 8.85
CA ALA A 281 4.57 4.83 8.34
C ALA A 281 3.68 4.23 7.24
N GLY A 282 4.30 3.98 6.09
CA GLY A 282 3.68 3.32 4.95
C GLY A 282 3.74 1.81 5.10
N VAL A 283 2.58 1.18 5.13
CA VAL A 283 2.43 -0.28 5.20
C VAL A 283 2.30 -0.85 3.78
N GLY A 284 3.15 -1.81 3.44
CA GLY A 284 3.14 -2.51 2.16
C GLY A 284 3.15 -4.03 2.35
N VAL A 285 2.95 -4.75 1.26
CA VAL A 285 3.14 -6.20 1.20
C VAL A 285 4.54 -6.48 0.69
N ILE A 286 5.30 -7.29 1.41
CA ILE A 286 6.64 -7.73 1.00
C ILE A 286 6.62 -9.25 0.89
N GLY A 287 7.29 -9.78 -0.16
CA GLY A 287 7.50 -11.22 -0.30
C GLY A 287 8.53 -11.72 0.70
N GLY A 288 8.23 -12.82 1.38
CA GLY A 288 9.21 -13.57 2.17
C GLY A 288 10.28 -14.23 1.32
#